data_AF-A0A8D8MN77-F1
#
_entry.id   AF-A0A8D8MN77-F1
#
_cell.length_a   1.000
_cell.length_b   1.000
_cell.length_c   1.000
_cell.angle_alpha   90.00
_cell.angle_beta   90.00
_cell.angle_gamma   90.00
#
_symmetry.space_group_name_H-M   'P 1'
#
loop_
_entity.id
_entity.type
_entity.pdbx_description
1 polymer ?
#
loop_
_entity_poly.entity_id
_entity_poly.type
_entity_poly.pdbx_seq_one_letter_code
_entity_poly.pdbx_strand_id
1 'polypeptide(L)'
;KHKDVDVIYMTGNIIHHHAWDLTKGYVTRDIRKAAAVVRAKLAFKEVPVILALGLHDTHTLGKFSPKEAGDVGHEYLYKDFEDVLKTKFYVHTGLEFPTNHEGYYSVKLREGLRVIVLNNNIANIYNWWLLLPTNTFYFRQLQYLYDTLEKAELNGERVHILAHLPPRS
;
A
#
# COMPACT_ATOMS: atom_id res chain seq x y z
N LYS A 1 23.08 2.80 -15.75
CA LYS A 1 22.98 2.68 -14.27
C LYS A 1 22.51 4.04 -13.75
N HIS A 2 21.31 4.11 -13.17
CA HIS A 2 20.75 5.33 -12.58
C HIS A 2 21.19 5.40 -11.12
N LYS A 3 22.34 6.03 -10.86
CA LYS A 3 22.91 6.15 -9.49
C LYS A 3 22.27 7.31 -8.71
N ASP A 4 21.45 8.09 -9.38
CA ASP A 4 20.83 9.36 -8.99
C ASP A 4 19.37 9.19 -8.54
N VAL A 5 18.89 7.95 -8.41
CA VAL A 5 17.54 7.66 -7.95
C VAL A 5 17.48 7.82 -6.43
N ASP A 6 16.73 8.83 -5.97
CA ASP A 6 16.50 9.09 -4.53
C ASP A 6 15.45 8.16 -3.92
N VAL A 7 14.43 7.79 -4.70
CA VAL A 7 13.29 6.96 -4.25
C VAL A 7 12.70 6.20 -5.42
N ILE A 8 12.16 5.02 -5.15
CA ILE A 8 11.43 4.20 -6.13
C ILE A 8 9.96 4.16 -5.72
N TYR A 9 9.06 4.45 -6.67
CA TYR A 9 7.63 4.18 -6.52
C TYR A 9 7.30 2.86 -7.18
N MET A 10 6.75 1.93 -6.40
CA MET A 10 6.33 0.62 -6.86
C MET A 10 4.83 0.48 -6.59
N THR A 11 4.03 0.34 -7.64
CA THR A 11 2.56 0.40 -7.53
C THR A 11 1.90 -0.97 -7.39
N GLY A 12 2.59 -1.98 -6.83
CA GLY A 12 2.02 -3.29 -6.53
C GLY A 12 1.92 -4.25 -7.73
N ASN A 13 0.99 -5.20 -7.64
CA ASN A 13 0.85 -6.37 -8.53
C ASN A 13 2.13 -7.23 -8.57
N ILE A 14 2.59 -7.60 -7.38
CA ILE A 14 3.71 -8.52 -7.16
C ILE A 14 3.29 -9.95 -7.45
N ILE A 15 2.05 -10.31 -7.09
CA ILE A 15 1.55 -11.68 -7.19
C ILE A 15 1.07 -11.99 -8.61
N HIS A 16 1.29 -13.24 -9.05
CA HIS A 16 0.92 -13.69 -10.39
C HIS A 16 -0.60 -13.81 -10.60
N HIS A 17 -1.02 -14.03 -11.86
CA HIS A 17 -2.42 -14.06 -12.27
C HIS A 17 -3.15 -15.38 -11.97
N HIS A 18 -2.48 -16.43 -11.50
CA HIS A 18 -3.14 -17.70 -11.14
C HIS A 18 -3.92 -17.57 -9.82
N ALA A 19 -5.02 -16.82 -9.82
CA ALA A 19 -5.78 -16.52 -8.61
C ALA A 19 -6.44 -17.76 -7.96
N TRP A 20 -6.49 -18.89 -8.68
CA TRP A 20 -7.14 -20.13 -8.24
C TRP A 20 -6.31 -20.97 -7.25
N ASP A 21 -4.99 -20.75 -7.13
CA ASP A 21 -4.10 -21.51 -6.24
C ASP A 21 -3.42 -20.65 -5.16
N LEU A 22 -3.85 -19.39 -5.01
CA LEU A 22 -3.30 -18.47 -4.02
C LEU A 22 -3.81 -18.78 -2.60
N THR A 23 -2.87 -18.78 -1.65
CA THR A 23 -3.16 -18.86 -0.22
C THR A 23 -2.64 -17.60 0.49
N LYS A 24 -3.14 -17.33 1.70
CA LYS A 24 -2.63 -16.23 2.56
C LYS A 24 -1.11 -16.30 2.71
N GLY A 25 -0.57 -17.50 2.96
CA GLY A 25 0.87 -17.74 3.10
C GLY A 25 1.66 -17.62 1.80
N TYR A 26 1.06 -17.94 0.65
CA TYR A 26 1.68 -17.72 -0.65
C TYR A 26 1.92 -16.23 -0.89
N VAL A 27 0.90 -15.40 -0.64
CA VAL A 27 0.94 -13.95 -0.87
C VAL A 27 2.01 -13.28 -0.01
N THR A 28 2.01 -13.53 1.30
CA THR A 28 3.00 -12.91 2.21
C THR A 28 4.43 -13.36 1.88
N ARG A 29 4.62 -14.64 1.53
CA ARG A 29 5.91 -15.17 1.09
C ARG A 29 6.42 -14.45 -0.16
N ASP A 30 5.58 -14.23 -1.15
CA ASP A 30 6.00 -13.65 -2.43
C ASP A 30 6.23 -12.13 -2.34
N ILE A 31 5.46 -11.41 -1.52
CA ILE A 31 5.76 -10.01 -1.17
C ILE A 31 7.14 -9.90 -0.51
N ARG A 32 7.44 -10.79 0.46
CA ARG A 32 8.77 -10.84 1.12
C ARG A 32 9.90 -11.20 0.15
N LYS A 33 9.67 -12.11 -0.79
CA LYS A 33 10.64 -12.45 -1.85
C LYS A 33 10.89 -11.27 -2.77
N ALA A 34 9.85 -10.54 -3.18
CA ALA A 34 9.98 -9.35 -4.00
C ALA A 34 10.85 -8.30 -3.29
N ALA A 35 10.61 -8.05 -2.01
CA ALA A 35 11.47 -7.19 -1.18
C ALA A 35 12.93 -7.66 -1.17
N ALA A 36 13.18 -8.97 -1.01
CA ALA A 36 14.54 -9.50 -1.03
C ALA A 36 15.21 -9.32 -2.40
N VAL A 37 14.50 -9.55 -3.50
CA VAL A 37 15.02 -9.37 -4.87
C VAL A 37 15.29 -7.90 -5.16
N VAL A 38 14.36 -7.01 -4.84
CA VAL A 38 14.50 -5.56 -5.04
C VAL A 38 15.75 -5.05 -4.32
N ARG A 39 15.98 -5.48 -3.07
CA ARG A 39 17.17 -5.07 -2.31
C ARG A 39 18.47 -5.72 -2.72
N ALA A 40 18.44 -7.01 -3.09
CA ALA A 40 19.66 -7.77 -3.34
C ALA A 40 20.13 -7.68 -4.79
N LYS A 41 19.20 -7.58 -5.75
CA LYS A 41 19.49 -7.72 -7.18
C LYS A 41 19.37 -6.44 -7.97
N LEU A 42 18.58 -5.47 -7.53
CA LEU A 42 18.55 -4.17 -8.19
C LEU A 42 19.70 -3.30 -7.67
N ALA A 43 20.26 -2.44 -8.52
CA ALA A 43 21.38 -1.55 -8.21
C ALA A 43 21.05 -0.44 -7.16
N PHE A 44 20.01 -0.68 -6.35
CA PHE A 44 19.27 0.26 -5.54
C PHE A 44 19.23 -0.21 -4.06
N LYS A 45 20.26 -0.93 -3.61
CA LYS A 45 20.33 -1.56 -2.27
C LYS A 45 19.97 -0.61 -1.12
N GLU A 46 20.25 0.68 -1.30
CA GLU A 46 20.02 1.73 -0.30
C GLU A 46 18.92 2.72 -0.71
N VAL A 47 18.32 2.57 -1.89
CA VAL A 47 17.26 3.48 -2.34
C VAL A 47 15.93 3.03 -1.72
N PRO A 48 15.24 3.90 -0.98
CA PRO A 48 13.94 3.58 -0.43
C PRO A 48 12.91 3.28 -1.51
N VAL A 49 12.04 2.31 -1.22
CA VAL A 49 10.91 1.93 -2.08
C VAL A 49 9.62 2.25 -1.36
N ILE A 50 8.80 3.09 -1.98
CA ILE A 50 7.43 3.34 -1.55
C ILE A 50 6.53 2.41 -2.35
N LEU A 51 5.78 1.55 -1.65
CA LEU A 51 5.00 0.47 -2.23
C LEU A 51 3.50 0.73 -2.05
N ALA A 52 2.72 0.66 -3.13
CA ALA A 52 1.27 0.54 -3.07
C ALA A 52 0.83 -0.92 -3.22
N LEU A 53 -0.33 -1.29 -2.67
CA LEU A 53 -0.95 -2.59 -2.91
C LEU A 53 -1.65 -2.61 -4.26
N GLY A 54 -1.31 -3.59 -5.09
CA GLY A 54 -2.00 -3.85 -6.34
C GLY A 54 -3.21 -4.76 -6.19
N LEU A 55 -4.03 -4.84 -7.23
CA LEU A 55 -5.25 -5.64 -7.27
C LEU A 55 -4.98 -7.14 -7.04
N HIS A 56 -3.81 -7.61 -7.50
CA HIS A 56 -3.36 -8.99 -7.37
C HIS A 56 -2.69 -9.30 -6.03
N ASP A 57 -2.36 -8.29 -5.21
CA ASP A 57 -1.57 -8.47 -3.98
C ASP A 57 -2.41 -9.00 -2.81
N THR A 58 -3.27 -9.98 -3.09
CA THR A 58 -4.21 -10.59 -2.17
C THR A 58 -4.46 -12.04 -2.59
N HIS A 59 -4.85 -12.88 -1.62
CA HIS A 59 -5.25 -14.26 -1.87
C HIS A 59 -6.62 -14.34 -2.57
N THR A 60 -7.37 -13.24 -2.56
CA THR A 60 -8.67 -13.15 -3.23
C THR A 60 -8.66 -11.96 -4.18
N LEU A 61 -8.42 -12.24 -5.47
CA LEU A 61 -8.23 -11.22 -6.51
C LEU A 61 -9.20 -10.05 -6.38
N GLY A 62 -8.64 -8.85 -6.23
CA GLY A 62 -9.37 -7.59 -6.17
C GLY A 62 -10.26 -7.36 -4.96
N LYS A 63 -10.20 -8.22 -3.94
CA LYS A 63 -10.96 -8.07 -2.71
C LYS A 63 -10.03 -7.61 -1.58
N PHE A 64 -10.47 -6.58 -0.89
CA PHE A 64 -9.77 -5.97 0.23
C PHE A 64 -10.80 -5.61 1.28
N SER A 65 -10.71 -6.25 2.44
CA SER A 65 -11.70 -6.10 3.49
C SER A 65 -11.42 -4.88 4.36
N PRO A 66 -12.44 -4.34 5.01
CA PRO A 66 -12.23 -3.43 6.13
C PRO A 66 -11.61 -4.15 7.34
N LYS A 67 -11.03 -3.41 8.29
CA LYS A 67 -10.47 -3.93 9.55
C LYS A 67 -11.50 -4.71 10.36
N GLU A 68 -12.75 -4.27 10.33
CA GLU A 68 -13.88 -4.83 11.05
C GLU A 68 -14.17 -6.29 10.66
N ALA A 69 -13.68 -6.76 9.51
CA ALA A 69 -13.78 -8.15 9.10
C ALA A 69 -12.88 -9.11 9.90
N GLY A 70 -11.87 -8.61 10.64
CA GLY A 70 -10.96 -9.43 11.44
C GLY A 70 -10.35 -10.61 10.67
N ASP A 71 -10.38 -11.80 11.26
CA ASP A 71 -9.72 -13.02 10.75
C ASP A 71 -10.23 -13.52 9.40
N VAL A 72 -11.51 -13.27 9.09
CA VAL A 72 -12.10 -13.62 7.78
C VAL A 72 -11.68 -12.63 6.68
N GLY A 73 -11.12 -11.49 7.09
CA GLY A 73 -10.65 -10.43 6.21
C GLY A 73 -9.17 -10.54 5.80
N HIS A 74 -8.61 -9.35 5.54
CA HIS A 74 -7.27 -9.12 5.00
C HIS A 74 -6.30 -8.55 6.05
N GLU A 75 -6.63 -8.62 7.34
CA GLU A 75 -5.74 -8.16 8.41
C GLU A 75 -4.35 -8.83 8.34
N TYR A 76 -4.31 -10.13 8.01
CA TYR A 76 -3.06 -10.86 7.79
C TYR A 76 -2.16 -10.18 6.73
N LEU A 77 -2.76 -9.68 5.66
CA LEU A 77 -2.07 -9.04 4.54
C LEU A 77 -1.59 -7.67 4.96
N TYR A 78 -2.44 -6.85 5.57
CA TYR A 78 -2.05 -5.49 5.95
C TYR A 78 -0.94 -5.49 7.01
N LYS A 79 -1.00 -6.41 7.97
CA LYS A 79 0.05 -6.59 8.97
C LYS A 79 1.38 -7.00 8.34
N ASP A 80 1.36 -7.97 7.43
CA ASP A 80 2.57 -8.40 6.72
C ASP A 80 3.11 -7.31 5.80
N PHE A 81 2.23 -6.61 5.08
CA PHE A 81 2.57 -5.49 4.22
C PHE A 81 3.28 -4.38 4.99
N GLU A 82 2.72 -3.96 6.13
CA GLU A 82 3.32 -2.94 6.99
C GLU A 82 4.68 -3.39 7.57
N ASP A 83 4.79 -4.65 8.01
CA ASP A 83 6.04 -5.24 8.48
C ASP A 83 7.12 -5.24 7.39
N VAL A 84 6.80 -5.72 6.19
CA VAL A 84 7.73 -5.77 5.06
C VAL A 84 8.08 -4.37 4.57
N LEU A 85 7.13 -3.44 4.59
CA LEU A 85 7.38 -2.05 4.23
C LEU A 85 8.39 -1.42 5.19
N LYS A 86 8.18 -1.51 6.50
CA LYS A 86 9.07 -0.95 7.53
C LYS A 86 10.43 -1.62 7.60
N THR A 87 10.48 -2.93 7.43
CA THR A 87 11.74 -3.70 7.64
C THR A 87 12.50 -3.93 6.35
N LYS A 88 11.83 -3.84 5.20
CA LYS A 88 12.41 -4.16 3.90
C LYS A 88 12.43 -3.00 2.91
N PHE A 89 11.27 -2.48 2.52
CA PHE A 89 11.18 -1.52 1.41
C PHE A 89 11.56 -0.08 1.79
N TYR A 90 11.15 0.38 2.96
CA TYR A 90 11.35 1.74 3.43
C TYR A 90 11.82 1.73 4.90
N VAL A 91 13.12 1.45 5.10
CA VAL A 91 13.75 1.34 6.43
C VAL A 91 14.09 2.71 7.05
N HIS A 92 13.57 3.79 6.49
CA HIS A 92 13.79 5.16 6.95
C HIS A 92 12.64 5.64 7.83
N THR A 93 12.87 6.76 8.52
CA THR A 93 11.83 7.44 9.30
C THR A 93 10.82 8.15 8.39
N GLY A 94 9.67 8.52 8.95
CA GLY A 94 8.65 9.32 8.25
C GLY A 94 7.44 8.55 7.73
N LEU A 95 7.40 7.21 7.88
CA LEU A 95 6.20 6.40 7.66
C LEU A 95 5.12 6.72 8.71
N GLU A 96 3.93 7.09 8.25
CA GLU A 96 2.76 7.40 9.08
C GLU A 96 1.57 6.51 8.62
N PHE A 97 1.14 5.59 9.49
CA PHE A 97 0.00 4.70 9.24
C PHE A 97 -1.23 5.14 10.05
N PRO A 98 -2.45 5.02 9.49
CA PRO A 98 -3.68 5.16 10.25
C PRO A 98 -3.87 3.99 11.24
N THR A 99 -4.64 4.19 12.31
CA THR A 99 -4.88 3.18 13.37
C THR A 99 -5.69 1.95 12.93
N ASN A 100 -6.30 2.01 11.74
CA ASN A 100 -7.02 0.90 11.15
C ASN A 100 -6.13 -0.05 10.34
N HIS A 101 -4.91 0.37 9.97
CA HIS A 101 -3.95 -0.45 9.23
C HIS A 101 -4.53 -1.08 7.96
N GLU A 102 -5.28 -0.34 7.14
CA GLU A 102 -5.98 -0.89 5.94
C GLU A 102 -5.15 -0.80 4.64
N GLY A 103 -3.82 -0.83 4.74
CA GLY A 103 -2.91 -0.88 3.60
C GLY A 103 -2.67 0.45 2.88
N TYR A 104 -3.14 1.56 3.43
CA TYR A 104 -2.82 2.92 2.99
C TYR A 104 -2.03 3.67 4.08
N TYR A 105 -1.19 4.61 3.67
CA TYR A 105 -0.27 5.30 4.57
C TYR A 105 0.29 6.58 3.92
N SER A 106 1.09 7.33 4.65
CA SER A 106 1.88 8.42 4.06
C SER A 106 3.33 8.39 4.53
N VAL A 107 4.18 9.09 3.79
CA VAL A 107 5.62 9.20 4.03
C VAL A 107 5.99 10.67 3.99
N LYS A 108 6.57 11.19 5.07
CA LYS A 108 7.38 12.41 4.99
C LYS A 108 8.71 12.06 4.34
N LEU A 109 8.79 12.20 3.01
CA LEU A 109 9.93 11.71 2.23
C LEU A 109 11.17 12.58 2.43
N ARG A 110 10.98 13.89 2.48
CA ARG A 110 11.99 14.90 2.86
C ARG A 110 11.28 16.19 3.27
N GLU A 111 12.03 17.17 3.72
CA GLU A 111 11.49 18.50 4.03
C GLU A 111 10.69 19.05 2.84
N GLY A 112 9.46 19.50 3.11
CA GLY A 112 8.55 20.03 2.09
C GLY A 112 7.99 19.01 1.10
N LEU A 113 8.19 17.69 1.28
CA LEU A 113 7.63 16.66 0.39
C LEU A 113 7.05 15.47 1.15
N ARG A 114 5.75 15.26 0.93
CA ARG A 114 5.00 14.09 1.40
C ARG A 114 4.58 13.19 0.24
N VAL A 115 4.57 11.89 0.48
CA VAL A 115 3.92 10.92 -0.40
C VAL A 115 2.72 10.33 0.33
N ILE A 116 1.55 10.34 -0.28
CA ILE A 116 0.34 9.67 0.23
C ILE A 116 0.12 8.44 -0.64
N VAL A 117 0.06 7.27 -0.02
CA VAL A 117 -0.16 5.99 -0.70
C VAL A 117 -1.56 5.50 -0.38
N LEU A 118 -2.38 5.38 -1.40
CA LEU A 118 -3.75 4.91 -1.30
C LEU A 118 -3.83 3.41 -1.54
N ASN A 119 -4.68 2.74 -0.77
CA ASN A 119 -5.19 1.42 -1.12
C ASN A 119 -6.49 1.62 -1.88
N ASN A 120 -6.39 1.93 -3.17
CA ASN A 120 -7.56 2.23 -3.99
C ASN A 120 -8.29 0.99 -4.51
N ASN A 121 -7.83 -0.22 -4.17
CA ASN A 121 -8.57 -1.46 -4.40
C ASN A 121 -9.89 -1.49 -3.63
N ILE A 122 -10.05 -0.65 -2.59
CA ILE A 122 -11.29 -0.57 -1.84
C ILE A 122 -12.46 0.01 -2.65
N ALA A 123 -12.15 0.81 -3.69
CA ALA A 123 -13.14 1.40 -4.59
C ALA A 123 -13.35 0.57 -5.87
N ASN A 124 -12.65 -0.55 -6.01
CA ASN A 124 -12.79 -1.44 -7.16
C ASN A 124 -14.19 -2.07 -7.20
N ILE A 125 -14.83 -2.05 -8.37
CA ILE A 125 -16.17 -2.62 -8.57
C ILE A 125 -16.25 -4.13 -8.27
N TYR A 126 -15.14 -4.85 -8.34
CA TYR A 126 -15.08 -6.28 -7.99
C TYR A 126 -14.79 -6.55 -6.52
N ASN A 127 -14.68 -5.51 -5.68
CA ASN A 127 -14.49 -5.66 -4.26
C ASN A 127 -15.82 -5.89 -3.53
N TRP A 128 -16.20 -7.15 -3.34
CA TRP A 128 -17.49 -7.54 -2.77
C TRP A 128 -17.70 -7.10 -1.32
N TRP A 129 -16.63 -6.70 -0.60
CA TRP A 129 -16.76 -6.11 0.73
C TRP A 129 -17.62 -4.83 0.71
N LEU A 130 -17.74 -4.15 -0.43
CA LEU A 130 -18.61 -2.99 -0.64
C LEU A 130 -20.11 -3.30 -0.50
N LEU A 131 -20.52 -4.56 -0.63
CA LEU A 131 -21.93 -4.95 -0.51
C LEU A 131 -22.43 -5.02 0.95
N LEU A 132 -21.52 -4.92 1.93
CA LEU A 132 -21.90 -4.93 3.34
C LEU A 132 -22.60 -3.61 3.70
N PRO A 133 -23.82 -3.64 4.27
CA PRO A 133 -24.65 -2.44 4.49
C PRO A 133 -24.01 -1.37 5.40
N THR A 134 -23.12 -1.79 6.29
CA THR A 134 -22.45 -0.93 7.28
C THR A 134 -21.10 -0.38 6.79
N ASN A 135 -20.70 -0.69 5.55
CA ASN A 135 -19.33 -0.47 5.16
C ASN A 135 -19.07 0.97 4.73
N THR A 136 -18.27 1.69 5.53
CA THR A 136 -17.86 3.09 5.30
C THR A 136 -16.35 3.23 5.17
N PHE A 137 -15.60 2.13 5.05
CA PHE A 137 -14.14 2.16 5.00
C PHE A 137 -13.56 2.98 3.82
N TYR A 138 -14.31 3.12 2.72
CA TYR A 138 -13.93 4.03 1.62
C TYR A 138 -14.06 5.50 2.01
N PHE A 139 -15.12 5.88 2.73
CA PHE A 139 -15.22 7.22 3.30
C PHE A 139 -14.08 7.49 4.28
N ARG A 140 -13.71 6.51 5.10
CA ARG A 140 -12.59 6.62 6.04
C ARG A 140 -11.26 6.88 5.35
N GLN A 141 -10.95 6.20 4.24
CA GLN A 141 -9.73 6.48 3.48
C GLN A 141 -9.79 7.85 2.78
N LEU A 142 -10.95 8.26 2.27
CA LEU A 142 -11.14 9.59 1.69
C LEU A 142 -10.98 10.70 2.73
N GLN A 143 -11.51 10.51 3.95
CA GLN A 143 -11.31 11.42 5.07
C GLN A 143 -9.83 11.49 5.45
N TYR A 144 -9.15 10.34 5.56
CA TYR A 144 -7.70 10.32 5.79
C TYR A 144 -6.92 11.09 4.71
N LEU A 145 -7.30 10.93 3.43
CA LEU A 145 -6.69 11.68 2.34
C LEU A 145 -6.91 13.18 2.50
N TYR A 146 -8.14 13.61 2.79
CA TYR A 146 -8.46 15.02 3.06
C TYR A 146 -7.62 15.56 4.21
N ASP A 147 -7.66 14.91 5.38
CA ASP A 147 -6.95 15.36 6.60
C ASP A 147 -5.43 15.44 6.36
N THR A 148 -4.88 14.49 5.59
CA THR A 148 -3.45 14.45 5.28
C THR A 148 -3.05 15.54 4.29
N LEU A 149 -3.90 15.86 3.31
CA LEU A 149 -3.68 16.96 2.37
C LEU A 149 -3.79 18.33 3.08
N GLU A 150 -4.78 18.51 3.95
CA GLU A 150 -4.94 19.73 4.75
C GLU A 150 -3.72 19.94 5.66
N LYS A 151 -3.27 18.89 6.35
CA LYS A 151 -2.04 18.94 7.15
C LYS A 151 -0.80 19.26 6.31
N ALA A 152 -0.69 18.72 5.09
CA ALA A 152 0.41 19.00 4.19
C ALA A 152 0.41 20.47 3.75
N GLU A 153 -0.76 21.02 3.41
CA GLU A 153 -0.95 22.42 3.04
C GLU A 153 -0.53 23.37 4.17
N LEU A 154 -1.00 23.12 5.39
CA LEU A 154 -0.64 23.92 6.58
C LEU A 154 0.85 23.89 6.89
N ASN A 155 1.55 22.80 6.53
CA ASN A 155 2.99 22.64 6.71
C ASN A 155 3.82 23.09 5.50
N GLY A 156 3.18 23.61 4.43
CA GLY A 156 3.88 24.00 3.20
C GLY A 156 4.50 22.82 2.43
N GLU A 157 3.99 21.60 2.62
CA GLU A 157 4.44 20.39 1.94
C GLU A 157 3.83 20.28 0.53
N ARG A 158 4.63 19.86 -0.46
CA ARG A 158 4.13 19.32 -1.73
C ARG A 158 3.77 17.85 -1.54
N VAL A 159 2.80 17.37 -2.31
CA VAL A 159 2.27 16.00 -2.16
C VAL A 159 2.35 15.24 -3.49
N HIS A 160 2.93 14.04 -3.44
CA HIS A 160 2.72 13.01 -4.45
C HIS A 160 1.67 12.02 -3.96
N ILE A 161 0.71 11.66 -4.81
CA ILE A 161 -0.28 10.61 -4.51
C ILE A 161 0.10 9.38 -5.33
N LEU A 162 0.24 8.24 -4.65
CA LEU A 162 0.53 6.95 -5.24
C LEU A 162 -0.65 6.01 -5.06
N ALA A 163 -1.03 5.32 -6.13
CA ALA A 163 -2.12 4.34 -6.11
C ALA A 163 -1.87 3.29 -7.21
N HIS A 164 -2.59 2.17 -7.15
CA HIS A 164 -2.46 1.12 -8.14
C HIS A 164 -3.39 1.35 -9.35
N LEU A 165 -4.69 1.41 -9.09
CA LEU A 165 -5.69 1.60 -10.15
C LEU A 165 -5.72 3.06 -10.61
N PRO A 166 -5.83 3.36 -11.91
CA PRO A 166 -6.02 4.73 -12.37
C PRO A 166 -7.39 5.25 -11.94
N PRO A 167 -7.58 6.58 -11.78
CA PRO A 167 -8.91 7.13 -11.55
C PRO A 167 -9.87 6.75 -12.70
N ARG A 168 -11.10 6.34 -12.38
CA ARG A 168 -12.17 5.91 -13.32
C ARG A 168 -12.04 4.50 -13.92
N SER A 169 -11.23 3.62 -13.35
CA SER A 169 -11.24 2.18 -13.63
C SER A 169 -12.33 1.43 -12.88
#